data_AF-A0A377E072-F1
#
_entry.id   AF-A0A377E072-F1
#
_cell.length_a   1.000
_cell.length_b   1.000
_cell.length_c   1.000
_cell.angle_alpha   90.00
_cell.angle_beta   90.00
_cell.angle_gamma   90.00
#
_symmetry.space_group_name_H-M   'P 1'
#
loop_
_entity.id
_entity.type
_entity.pdbx_description
1 polymer ?
#
loop_
_entity_poly.entity_id
_entity_poly.type
_entity_poly.pdbx_seq_one_letter_code
_entity_poly.pdbx_strand_id
1 'polypeptide(L)'
;MLIETLPAVFQMDEILHALRDHIVGLNCGRWDYIFSYIKTLKNYPDRVLPDRQAVTMDKPFLNAYSRLLIKTCHKRGAFAMGGMAAFIPSKDEEHNNQVLNKVKADKSLEANNGHDGTWIAHPGLADTAMAVFNDILGSRKNQLEVMREQDAPITADQLLALVMVNAPKKVCAPTFAWLCSTSKRGSLATAVCRFMA
;
A
#
# COMPACT_ATOMS: atom_id res chain seq x y z
N MET A 1 -12.88 -9.74 -7.17
CA MET A 1 -12.01 -10.41 -6.17
C MET A 1 -11.00 -9.39 -5.64
N LEU A 2 -10.74 -9.34 -4.34
CA LEU A 2 -9.79 -8.37 -3.77
C LEU A 2 -8.35 -8.85 -3.97
N ILE A 3 -7.48 -7.99 -4.49
CA ILE A 3 -6.04 -8.26 -4.56
C ILE A 3 -5.37 -7.56 -3.39
N GLU A 4 -5.71 -7.97 -2.18
CA GLU A 4 -5.24 -7.31 -0.96
C GLU A 4 -4.13 -8.08 -0.24
N THR A 5 -3.41 -8.92 -0.98
CA THR A 5 -2.24 -9.64 -0.46
C THR A 5 -1.03 -9.48 -1.36
N LEU A 6 0.16 -9.42 -0.77
CA LEU A 6 1.41 -9.26 -1.51
C LEU A 6 1.66 -10.44 -2.47
N PRO A 7 1.42 -11.71 -2.13
CA PRO A 7 1.56 -12.79 -3.10
C PRO A 7 0.61 -12.67 -4.30
N ALA A 8 -0.65 -12.22 -4.07
CA ALA A 8 -1.65 -12.16 -5.12
C ALA A 8 -1.34 -11.13 -6.22
N VAL A 9 -0.60 -10.06 -5.92
CA VAL A 9 -0.22 -9.08 -6.96
C VAL A 9 0.66 -9.70 -8.06
N PHE A 10 1.40 -10.77 -7.74
CA PHE A 10 2.24 -11.50 -8.69
C PHE A 10 1.49 -12.57 -9.50
N GLN A 11 0.19 -12.77 -9.22
CA GLN A 11 -0.62 -13.84 -9.81
C GLN A 11 -1.95 -13.32 -10.37
N MET A 12 -2.09 -12.00 -10.59
CA MET A 12 -3.37 -11.40 -10.97
C MET A 12 -3.93 -11.96 -12.29
N ASP A 13 -3.05 -12.24 -13.26
CA ASP A 13 -3.46 -12.75 -14.56
C ASP A 13 -3.91 -14.22 -14.47
N GLU A 14 -3.19 -15.02 -13.69
CA GLU A 14 -3.52 -16.41 -13.38
C GLU A 14 -4.81 -16.51 -12.56
N ILE A 15 -5.03 -15.61 -11.60
CA ILE A 15 -6.27 -15.52 -10.81
C ILE A 15 -7.46 -15.22 -11.73
N LEU A 16 -7.33 -14.22 -12.63
CA LEU A 16 -8.36 -13.91 -13.61
C LEU A 16 -8.63 -15.11 -14.54
N HIS A 17 -7.57 -15.79 -14.99
CA HIS A 17 -7.71 -16.96 -15.84
C HIS A 17 -8.41 -18.12 -15.12
N ALA A 18 -8.02 -18.43 -13.88
CA ALA A 18 -8.57 -19.54 -13.10
C ALA A 18 -10.05 -19.33 -12.76
N LEU A 19 -10.49 -18.08 -12.62
CA LEU A 19 -11.88 -17.73 -12.31
C LEU A 19 -12.65 -17.14 -13.50
N ARG A 20 -12.15 -17.29 -14.73
CA ARG A 20 -12.64 -16.60 -15.94
C ARG A 20 -14.14 -16.71 -16.20
N ASP A 21 -14.77 -17.80 -15.78
CA ASP A 21 -16.22 -18.04 -16.01
C ASP A 21 -17.11 -17.31 -14.98
N HIS A 22 -16.51 -16.77 -13.91
CA HIS A 22 -17.25 -16.20 -12.77
C HIS A 22 -16.73 -14.82 -12.33
N ILE A 23 -15.50 -14.47 -12.68
CA ILE A 23 -14.87 -13.22 -12.24
C ILE A 23 -15.24 -12.08 -13.17
N VAL A 24 -15.61 -10.94 -12.57
CA VAL A 24 -15.93 -9.71 -13.31
C VAL A 24 -14.88 -8.62 -13.13
N GLY A 25 -13.96 -8.76 -12.17
CA GLY A 25 -12.99 -7.73 -11.87
C GLY A 25 -12.16 -7.98 -10.62
N LEU A 26 -11.10 -7.18 -10.48
CA LEU A 26 -10.22 -7.13 -9.32
C LEU A 26 -10.37 -5.79 -8.58
N ASN A 27 -9.97 -5.76 -7.31
CA ASN A 27 -10.05 -4.57 -6.48
C ASN A 27 -8.72 -4.26 -5.78
N CYS A 28 -8.37 -2.98 -5.75
CA CYS A 28 -7.27 -2.44 -4.98
C CYS A 28 -7.62 -2.27 -3.50
N GLY A 29 -6.79 -2.80 -2.61
CA GLY A 29 -6.89 -2.58 -1.15
C GLY A 29 -5.63 -1.93 -0.60
N ARG A 30 -5.76 -0.98 0.34
CA ARG A 30 -4.60 -0.35 1.00
C ARG A 30 -4.19 -1.09 2.26
N TRP A 31 -5.09 -1.20 3.24
CA TRP A 31 -4.72 -1.66 4.58
C TRP A 31 -4.33 -3.14 4.63
N ASP A 32 -5.14 -4.02 4.05
CA ASP A 32 -4.83 -5.45 4.00
C ASP A 32 -3.62 -5.75 3.12
N TYR A 33 -3.41 -4.99 2.04
CA TYR A 33 -2.21 -5.12 1.22
C TYR A 33 -0.92 -4.74 1.98
N ILE A 34 -0.92 -3.59 2.68
CA ILE A 34 0.20 -3.17 3.53
C ILE A 34 0.43 -4.18 4.65
N PHE A 35 -0.63 -4.67 5.28
CA PHE A 35 -0.55 -5.70 6.31
C PHE A 35 0.06 -7.00 5.76
N SER A 36 -0.36 -7.43 4.59
CA SER A 36 0.19 -8.59 3.89
C SER A 36 1.65 -8.38 3.51
N TYR A 37 2.04 -7.19 3.07
CA TYR A 37 3.43 -6.83 2.78
C TYR A 37 4.30 -7.04 4.03
N ILE A 38 3.91 -6.47 5.17
CA ILE A 38 4.63 -6.62 6.44
C ILE A 38 4.71 -8.09 6.85
N LYS A 39 3.59 -8.82 6.79
CA LYS A 39 3.53 -10.24 7.21
C LYS A 39 4.39 -11.15 6.35
N THR A 40 4.41 -10.89 5.05
CA THR A 40 5.14 -11.67 4.05
C THR A 40 6.64 -11.39 4.14
N LEU A 41 7.02 -10.12 4.34
CA LEU A 41 8.41 -9.67 4.38
C LEU A 41 8.96 -9.45 5.80
N LYS A 42 8.29 -9.97 6.84
CA LYS A 42 8.64 -9.74 8.26
C LYS A 42 10.08 -10.07 8.66
N ASN A 43 10.73 -10.98 7.93
CA ASN A 43 12.10 -11.41 8.20
C ASN A 43 13.16 -10.59 7.44
N TYR A 44 12.74 -9.60 6.65
CA TYR A 44 13.61 -8.74 5.86
C TYR A 44 13.79 -7.39 6.57
N PRO A 45 14.93 -7.14 7.24
CA PRO A 45 15.14 -5.92 8.02
C PRO A 45 15.18 -4.66 7.16
N ASP A 46 15.43 -4.80 5.86
CA ASP A 46 15.37 -3.76 4.84
C ASP A 46 13.94 -3.52 4.31
N ARG A 47 12.89 -4.12 4.90
CA ARG A 47 11.49 -3.99 4.43
C ARG A 47 10.54 -3.44 5.49
N VAL A 48 11.07 -2.64 6.41
CA VAL A 48 10.29 -1.96 7.44
C VAL A 48 9.60 -0.73 6.85
N LEU A 49 8.28 -0.67 6.97
CA LEU A 49 7.49 0.47 6.51
C LEU A 49 7.42 1.59 7.56
N PRO A 50 7.22 2.85 7.14
CA PRO A 50 6.86 3.94 8.05
C PRO A 50 5.54 3.66 8.77
N ASP A 51 5.15 4.62 9.61
CA ASP A 51 3.77 4.74 10.03
C ASP A 51 2.80 4.57 8.85
N ARG A 52 1.83 3.67 9.04
CA ARG A 52 0.78 3.32 8.09
C ARG A 52 0.05 4.55 7.52
N GLN A 53 -0.10 5.63 8.28
CA GLN A 53 -0.76 6.84 7.78
C GLN A 53 0.04 7.52 6.65
N ALA A 54 1.37 7.40 6.67
CA ALA A 54 2.26 7.91 5.62
C ALA A 54 2.39 6.99 4.39
N VAL A 55 1.92 5.74 4.48
CA VAL A 55 1.95 4.76 3.38
C VAL A 55 0.70 4.90 2.51
N THR A 56 0.60 5.99 1.75
CA THR A 56 -0.54 6.37 0.89
C THR A 56 -0.45 5.79 -0.53
N MET A 57 -1.56 5.76 -1.28
CA MET A 57 -1.63 5.10 -2.60
C MET A 57 -0.77 5.78 -3.70
N ASP A 58 -0.31 7.01 -3.48
CA ASP A 58 0.65 7.71 -4.33
C ASP A 58 2.08 7.19 -4.18
N LYS A 59 2.39 6.40 -3.14
CA LYS A 59 3.74 5.85 -2.95
C LYS A 59 4.11 4.90 -4.09
N PRO A 60 5.38 4.88 -4.55
CA PRO A 60 5.77 4.19 -5.78
C PRO A 60 5.30 2.74 -5.88
N PHE A 61 5.44 1.94 -4.81
CA PHE A 61 5.06 0.53 -4.84
C PHE A 61 3.54 0.31 -4.88
N LEU A 62 2.75 1.15 -4.19
CA LEU A 62 1.28 1.09 -4.23
C LEU A 62 0.73 1.63 -5.55
N ASN A 63 1.36 2.67 -6.10
CA ASN A 63 1.03 3.16 -7.43
C ASN A 63 1.35 2.11 -8.51
N ALA A 64 2.49 1.44 -8.42
CA ALA A 64 2.84 0.32 -9.29
C ALA A 64 1.82 -0.82 -9.18
N TYR A 65 1.43 -1.20 -7.97
CA TYR A 65 0.37 -2.16 -7.73
C TYR A 65 -0.96 -1.76 -8.39
N SER A 66 -1.43 -0.52 -8.20
CA SER A 66 -2.66 -0.01 -8.81
C SER A 66 -2.60 -0.05 -10.34
N ARG A 67 -1.51 0.46 -10.94
CA ARG A 67 -1.35 0.48 -12.40
C ARG A 67 -1.26 -0.93 -12.99
N LEU A 68 -0.58 -1.86 -12.32
CA LEU A 68 -0.49 -3.25 -12.75
C LEU A 68 -1.86 -3.92 -12.71
N LEU A 69 -2.63 -3.71 -11.64
CA LEU A 69 -3.98 -4.27 -11.52
C LEU A 69 -4.88 -3.78 -12.67
N ILE A 70 -4.87 -2.48 -12.95
CA ILE A 70 -5.64 -1.88 -14.06
C ILE A 70 -5.24 -2.52 -15.40
N LYS A 71 -3.94 -2.54 -15.71
CA LYS A 71 -3.41 -3.10 -16.95
C LYS A 71 -3.80 -4.57 -17.13
N THR A 72 -3.70 -5.37 -16.07
CA THR A 72 -4.05 -6.79 -16.09
C THR A 72 -5.54 -7.03 -16.24
N CYS A 73 -6.38 -6.28 -15.52
CA CYS A 73 -7.84 -6.34 -15.62
C CYS A 73 -8.34 -5.99 -17.02
N HIS A 74 -7.93 -4.84 -17.55
CA HIS A 74 -8.44 -4.34 -18.83
C HIS A 74 -7.97 -5.20 -20.01
N LYS A 75 -6.75 -5.76 -19.94
CA LYS A 75 -6.27 -6.77 -20.90
C LYS A 75 -7.19 -7.99 -21.00
N ARG A 76 -7.90 -8.33 -19.92
CA ARG A 76 -8.83 -9.47 -19.85
C ARG A 76 -10.31 -9.05 -19.97
N GLY A 77 -10.61 -7.78 -20.20
CA GLY A 77 -11.97 -7.25 -20.23
C GLY A 77 -12.67 -7.28 -18.86
N ALA A 78 -11.91 -7.33 -17.78
CA ALA A 78 -12.40 -7.34 -16.41
C ALA A 78 -12.26 -5.94 -15.78
N PHE A 79 -13.13 -5.61 -14.82
CA PHE A 79 -13.12 -4.33 -14.12
C PHE A 79 -11.94 -4.21 -13.14
N ALA A 80 -11.34 -3.04 -13.06
CA ALA A 80 -10.31 -2.64 -12.11
C ALA A 80 -10.88 -1.62 -11.10
N MET A 81 -11.22 -2.09 -9.90
CA MET A 81 -11.81 -1.24 -8.85
C MET A 81 -10.75 -0.58 -7.96
N GLY A 82 -10.93 0.71 -7.65
CA GLY A 82 -10.12 1.49 -6.71
C GLY A 82 -10.36 1.13 -5.24
N GLY A 83 -9.64 1.81 -4.34
CA GLY A 83 -9.64 1.50 -2.91
C GLY A 83 -10.77 2.15 -2.12
N MET A 84 -10.82 1.82 -0.83
CA MET A 84 -11.80 2.35 0.11
C MET A 84 -11.43 3.75 0.62
N ALA A 85 -12.36 4.71 0.54
CA ALA A 85 -12.35 5.92 1.36
C ALA A 85 -13.10 5.69 2.68
N ALA A 86 -12.35 5.47 3.76
CA ALA A 86 -12.88 5.04 5.06
C ALA A 86 -13.15 6.20 6.04
N PHE A 87 -13.43 7.41 5.54
CA PHE A 87 -13.71 8.56 6.40
C PHE A 87 -15.17 8.62 6.82
N ILE A 88 -15.42 9.08 8.04
CA ILE A 88 -16.77 9.39 8.54
C ILE A 88 -16.90 10.93 8.49
N PRO A 89 -17.86 11.48 7.72
CA PRO A 89 -18.09 12.92 7.68
C PRO A 89 -18.33 13.51 9.07
N SER A 90 -17.71 14.66 9.35
CA SER A 90 -17.90 15.39 10.61
C SER A 90 -18.99 16.44 10.45
N LYS A 91 -19.60 16.85 11.59
CA LYS A 91 -20.48 18.02 11.65
C LYS A 91 -19.69 19.34 11.64
N ASP A 92 -18.40 19.30 11.97
CA ASP A 92 -17.50 20.43 11.84
C ASP A 92 -17.15 20.65 10.37
N GLU A 93 -17.55 21.80 9.83
CA GLU A 93 -17.40 22.13 8.42
C GLU A 93 -15.93 22.19 8.00
N GLU A 94 -15.04 22.74 8.84
CA GLU A 94 -13.62 22.87 8.49
C GLU A 94 -12.98 21.49 8.35
N HIS A 95 -13.17 20.62 9.35
CA HIS A 95 -12.70 19.25 9.31
C HIS A 95 -13.32 18.47 8.14
N ASN A 96 -14.63 18.64 7.90
CA ASN A 96 -15.31 17.96 6.81
C ASN A 96 -14.74 18.38 5.44
N ASN A 97 -14.46 19.67 5.24
CA ASN A 97 -13.85 20.17 4.01
C ASN A 97 -12.45 19.58 3.78
N GLN A 98 -11.63 19.45 4.83
CA GLN A 98 -10.31 18.78 4.73
C GLN A 98 -10.45 17.32 4.31
N VAL A 99 -11.38 16.59 4.92
CA VAL A 99 -11.66 15.18 4.58
C VAL A 99 -12.16 15.05 3.14
N LEU A 100 -13.12 15.88 2.72
CA LEU A 100 -13.67 15.86 1.37
C LEU A 100 -12.60 16.19 0.32
N ASN A 101 -11.73 17.15 0.58
CA ASN A 101 -10.60 17.45 -0.31
C ASN A 101 -9.64 16.26 -0.45
N LYS A 102 -9.36 15.56 0.65
CA LYS A 102 -8.54 14.35 0.62
C LYS A 102 -9.21 13.22 -0.16
N VAL A 103 -10.50 12.99 0.06
CA VAL A 103 -11.29 12.00 -0.70
C VAL A 103 -11.27 12.36 -2.19
N LYS A 104 -11.51 13.61 -2.56
CA LYS A 104 -11.45 14.06 -3.96
C LYS A 104 -10.08 13.81 -4.58
N ALA A 105 -8.99 14.13 -3.89
CA ALA A 105 -7.63 13.90 -4.38
C ALA A 105 -7.36 12.41 -4.60
N ASP A 106 -7.68 11.57 -3.62
CA ASP A 106 -7.49 10.12 -3.71
C ASP A 106 -8.33 9.51 -4.85
N LYS A 107 -9.59 9.93 -5.01
CA LYS A 107 -10.49 9.44 -6.06
C LYS A 107 -10.12 9.94 -7.45
N SER A 108 -9.58 11.16 -7.53
CA SER A 108 -9.06 11.70 -8.79
C SER A 108 -7.84 10.91 -9.23
N LEU A 109 -6.94 10.54 -8.29
CA LEU A 109 -5.81 9.68 -8.61
C LEU A 109 -6.27 8.32 -9.14
N GLU A 110 -7.26 7.69 -8.49
CA GLU A 110 -7.81 6.40 -8.92
C GLU A 110 -8.41 6.48 -10.33
N ALA A 111 -9.28 7.45 -10.58
CA ALA A 111 -9.95 7.63 -11.86
C ALA A 111 -8.96 8.00 -12.97
N ASN A 112 -7.99 8.90 -12.72
CA ASN A 112 -6.94 9.26 -13.68
C ASN A 112 -6.01 8.08 -14.00
N ASN A 113 -5.79 7.15 -13.06
CA ASN A 113 -5.01 5.95 -13.33
C ASN A 113 -5.76 4.96 -14.24
N GLY A 114 -7.08 5.05 -14.36
CA GLY A 114 -7.86 4.11 -15.17
C GLY A 114 -8.76 3.18 -14.36
N HIS A 115 -8.98 3.40 -13.06
CA HIS A 115 -9.95 2.58 -12.33
C HIS A 115 -11.37 2.78 -12.88
N ASP A 116 -12.16 1.72 -12.92
CA ASP A 116 -13.56 1.77 -13.40
C ASP A 116 -14.55 2.28 -12.35
N GLY A 117 -14.16 2.22 -11.08
CA GLY A 117 -14.98 2.63 -9.96
C GLY A 117 -14.18 2.64 -8.66
N THR A 118 -14.85 3.01 -7.57
CA THR A 118 -14.23 3.22 -6.26
C THR A 118 -15.14 2.76 -5.12
N TRP A 119 -14.58 2.59 -3.92
CA TRP A 119 -15.32 2.30 -2.69
C TRP A 119 -15.35 3.48 -1.72
N ILE A 120 -16.47 3.58 -0.99
CA ILE A 120 -16.71 4.51 0.13
C ILE A 120 -17.27 3.72 1.31
N ALA A 121 -16.94 4.14 2.53
CA ALA A 121 -17.43 3.47 3.74
C ALA A 121 -18.71 4.12 4.30
N HIS A 122 -19.03 5.34 3.87
CA HIS A 122 -20.13 6.14 4.40
C HIS A 122 -20.95 6.78 3.29
N PRO A 123 -22.31 6.74 3.33
CA PRO A 123 -23.17 7.32 2.29
C PRO A 123 -22.92 8.80 2.03
N GLY A 124 -22.56 9.57 3.06
CA GLY A 124 -22.22 11.00 2.93
C GLY A 124 -20.99 11.31 2.06
N LEU A 125 -20.23 10.30 1.61
CA LEU A 125 -19.14 10.46 0.65
C LEU A 125 -19.56 10.12 -0.79
N ALA A 126 -20.79 9.62 -1.01
CA ALA A 126 -21.26 9.13 -2.29
C ALA A 126 -21.23 10.21 -3.36
N ASP A 127 -21.87 11.37 -3.11
CA ASP A 127 -21.92 12.46 -4.09
C ASP A 127 -20.53 12.99 -4.45
N THR A 128 -19.62 13.01 -3.48
CA THR A 128 -18.23 13.44 -3.70
C THR A 128 -17.47 12.47 -4.59
N ALA A 129 -17.57 11.17 -4.32
CA ALA A 129 -16.92 10.14 -5.13
C ALA A 129 -17.54 10.06 -6.54
N MET A 130 -18.87 10.15 -6.62
CA MET A 130 -19.62 10.16 -7.88
C MET A 130 -19.24 11.35 -8.75
N ALA A 131 -19.16 12.56 -8.18
CA ALA A 131 -18.74 13.75 -8.93
C ALA A 131 -17.38 13.57 -9.61
N VAL A 132 -16.38 13.07 -8.87
CA VAL A 132 -15.04 12.83 -9.41
C VAL A 132 -15.05 11.83 -10.56
N PHE A 133 -15.75 10.70 -10.40
CA PHE A 133 -15.81 9.69 -11.46
C PHE A 133 -16.65 10.17 -12.65
N ASN A 134 -17.76 10.89 -12.44
CA ASN A 134 -18.58 11.43 -13.51
C ASN A 134 -17.79 12.44 -14.38
N ASP A 135 -17.02 13.32 -13.74
CA ASP A 135 -16.20 14.32 -14.45
C ASP A 135 -15.16 13.66 -15.37
N ILE A 136 -14.53 12.57 -14.91
CA ILE A 136 -13.48 11.85 -15.65
C ILE A 136 -14.08 10.88 -16.68
N LEU A 137 -15.18 10.19 -16.34
CA LEU A 137 -15.84 9.23 -17.24
C LEU A 137 -16.56 9.95 -18.39
N GLY A 138 -17.14 11.12 -18.14
CA GLY A 138 -18.00 11.81 -19.09
C GLY A 138 -19.23 10.96 -19.41
N SER A 139 -19.39 10.56 -20.67
CA SER A 139 -20.48 9.68 -21.11
C SER A 139 -20.17 8.17 -20.98
N ARG A 140 -18.94 7.82 -20.61
CA ARG A 140 -18.50 6.42 -20.51
C ARG A 140 -19.08 5.76 -19.26
N LYS A 141 -19.40 4.46 -19.35
CA LYS A 141 -19.87 3.67 -18.20
C LYS A 141 -18.74 3.14 -17.33
N ASN A 142 -17.55 3.00 -17.90
CA ASN A 142 -16.35 2.44 -17.28
C ASN A 142 -15.11 2.88 -18.08
N GLN A 143 -13.94 2.40 -17.71
CA GLN A 143 -12.65 2.72 -18.32
C GLN A 143 -11.92 1.49 -18.87
N LEU A 144 -12.65 0.44 -19.26
CA LEU A 144 -12.08 -0.79 -19.84
C LEU A 144 -11.17 -0.52 -21.06
N GLU A 145 -11.37 0.60 -21.75
CA GLU A 145 -10.56 1.06 -22.88
C GLU A 145 -9.17 1.62 -22.48
N VAL A 146 -8.94 1.90 -21.19
CA VAL A 146 -7.67 2.45 -20.68
C VAL A 146 -6.66 1.32 -20.48
N MET A 147 -6.01 0.91 -21.56
CA MET A 147 -5.14 -0.30 -21.58
C MET A 147 -3.77 -0.13 -20.88
N ARG A 148 -3.33 1.12 -20.62
CA ARG A 148 -2.01 1.45 -20.05
C ARG A 148 -0.82 0.82 -20.81
N GLU A 149 -0.90 0.78 -22.14
CA GLU A 149 0.16 0.22 -22.98
C GLU A 149 1.45 1.06 -22.95
N GLN A 150 1.31 2.37 -22.74
CA GLN A 150 2.41 3.31 -22.58
C GLN A 150 3.25 3.09 -21.31
N ASP A 151 2.72 2.36 -20.33
CA ASP A 151 3.46 2.04 -19.11
C ASP A 151 4.56 1.03 -19.40
N ALA A 152 5.80 1.37 -19.01
CA ALA A 152 6.90 0.41 -18.95
C ALA A 152 6.51 -0.81 -18.09
N PRO A 153 7.10 -2.00 -18.35
CA PRO A 153 6.85 -3.19 -17.56
C PRO A 153 7.04 -2.92 -16.06
N ILE A 154 6.02 -3.26 -15.27
CA ILE A 154 6.08 -3.14 -13.81
C ILE A 154 6.82 -4.34 -13.26
N THR A 155 7.90 -4.10 -12.52
CA THR A 155 8.79 -5.18 -12.02
C THR A 155 8.47 -5.56 -10.59
N ALA A 156 8.92 -6.75 -10.18
CA ALA A 156 8.85 -7.16 -8.78
C ALA A 156 9.56 -6.19 -7.84
N ASP A 157 10.69 -5.62 -8.27
CA ASP A 157 11.42 -4.62 -7.47
C ASP A 157 10.59 -3.37 -7.21
N GLN A 158 9.81 -2.90 -8.19
CA GLN A 158 8.91 -1.77 -8.01
C GLN A 158 7.77 -2.09 -7.04
N LEU A 159 7.20 -3.30 -7.12
CA LEU A 159 6.14 -3.78 -6.22
C LEU A 159 6.64 -4.02 -4.79
N LEU A 160 7.93 -4.34 -4.64
CA LEU A 160 8.56 -4.61 -3.35
C LEU A 160 9.27 -3.37 -2.77
N ALA A 161 9.38 -2.27 -3.54
CA ALA A 161 10.19 -1.11 -3.19
C ALA A 161 9.80 -0.50 -1.83
N LEU A 162 10.82 -0.01 -1.12
CA LEU A 162 10.63 0.71 0.13
C LEU A 162 9.94 2.05 -0.10
N VAL A 163 9.07 2.42 0.84
CA VAL A 163 8.75 3.83 1.06
C VAL A 163 9.96 4.44 1.76
N MET A 164 10.82 5.12 1.01
CA MET A 164 11.94 5.87 1.58
C MET A 164 11.38 6.93 2.53
N VAL A 165 11.35 6.60 3.81
CA VAL A 165 11.35 7.61 4.86
C VAL A 165 12.81 8.04 4.96
N ASN A 166 13.07 9.34 5.01
CA ASN A 166 14.31 9.84 5.58
C ASN A 166 14.33 9.46 7.08
N ALA A 167 14.45 8.19 7.39
CA ALA A 167 14.77 7.73 8.72
C ALA A 167 16.28 7.98 8.88
N PRO A 168 16.73 8.76 9.88
CA PRO A 168 18.14 8.79 10.19
C PRO A 168 18.59 7.35 10.41
N LYS A 169 19.72 6.97 9.82
CA LYS A 169 20.36 5.68 10.05
C LYS A 169 20.48 5.52 11.57
N LYS A 170 19.53 4.85 12.22
CA LYS A 170 19.79 4.25 13.52
C LYS A 170 20.74 3.13 13.21
N VAL A 171 22.03 3.47 13.25
CA VAL A 171 23.06 2.49 13.57
C VAL A 171 22.54 1.81 14.82
N CYS A 172 22.12 0.55 14.70
CA CYS A 172 22.02 -0.31 15.86
C CYS A 172 23.43 -0.31 16.45
N ALA A 173 23.66 0.54 17.45
CA ALA A 173 24.79 0.38 18.31
C ALA A 173 24.72 -1.07 18.82
N PRO A 174 25.83 -1.81 18.86
CA PRO A 174 25.85 -3.08 19.55
C PRO A 174 25.74 -2.78 21.05
N THR A 175 24.54 -2.51 21.54
CA THR A 175 24.23 -2.58 22.97
C THR A 175 24.20 -4.05 23.32
N PHE A 176 25.39 -4.60 23.52
CA PHE A 176 25.77 -5.53 24.58
C PHE A 176 27.24 -5.92 24.36
N ALA A 177 28.15 -4.96 24.61
CA ALA A 177 29.56 -5.29 24.80
C ALA A 177 29.79 -5.52 26.30
N TRP A 178 29.91 -6.77 26.72
CA TRP A 178 30.48 -7.11 28.02
C TRP A 178 31.99 -6.83 27.96
N LEU A 179 32.47 -5.79 28.65
CA LEU A 179 33.90 -5.67 28.96
C LEU A 179 34.21 -6.57 30.16
N CYS A 180 34.67 -7.79 29.86
CA CYS A 180 35.22 -8.68 30.88
C CYS A 180 36.69 -8.32 31.11
N SER A 181 37.00 -7.56 32.17
CA SER A 181 38.39 -7.35 32.59
C SER A 181 38.81 -8.46 33.55
N THR A 182 39.91 -9.16 33.25
CA THR A 182 40.51 -10.13 34.16
C THR A 182 41.67 -9.47 34.91
N SER A 183 41.55 -9.35 36.22
CA SER A 183 42.64 -8.94 37.10
C SER A 183 43.35 -10.19 37.63
N LYS A 184 44.58 -10.44 37.19
CA LYS A 184 45.45 -11.47 37.79
C LYS A 184 46.11 -10.92 39.06
N ARG A 185 45.58 -11.28 40.22
CA ARG A 185 46.36 -11.40 41.47
C ARG A 185 45.88 -12.62 42.25
N GLY A 186 46.76 -13.62 42.38
CA GLY A 186 46.65 -14.73 43.35
C GLY A 186 45.52 -15.76 43.11
N SER A 187 45.90 -16.93 42.57
CA SER A 187 45.27 -18.27 42.64
C SER A 187 43.74 -18.53 42.60
N LEU A 188 42.84 -17.55 42.44
CA LEU A 188 41.44 -17.81 42.08
C LEU A 188 40.88 -16.64 41.25
N ALA A 189 40.31 -16.94 40.08
CA ALA A 189 39.70 -15.96 39.20
C ALA A 189 38.23 -15.74 39.60
N THR A 190 37.91 -14.54 40.10
CA THR A 190 36.52 -14.11 40.34
C THR A 190 36.14 -13.10 39.25
N ALA A 191 35.12 -13.42 38.43
CA ALA A 191 34.57 -12.50 37.46
C ALA A 191 33.55 -11.58 38.15
N VAL A 192 33.75 -10.26 38.08
CA VAL A 192 32.79 -9.26 38.58
C VAL A 192 32.20 -8.54 37.39
N CYS A 193 30.90 -8.71 37.16
CA CYS A 193 30.15 -7.90 36.21
C CYS A 193 29.33 -6.85 36.94
N ARG A 194 29.57 -5.58 36.60
CA ARG A 194 28.74 -4.47 37.03
C ARG A 194 27.92 -3.95 35.86
N PHE A 195 26.63 -3.77 36.12
CA PHE A 195 25.71 -3.02 35.29
C PHE A 195 26.07 -1.53 35.44
N MET A 196 26.36 -0.83 34.35
CA MET A 196 26.36 0.63 34.35
C MET A 196 25.01 1.08 33.78
N ALA A 197 24.27 1.86 34.57
CA ALA A 197 23.08 2.57 34.14
C ALA A 197 23.45 3.71 33.19
#